data_AF-A0A135UNL7-F1
#
_entry.id   AF-A0A135UNL7-F1
#
_cell.length_a   1.000
_cell.length_b   1.000
_cell.length_c   1.000
_cell.angle_alpha   90.00
_cell.angle_beta   90.00
_cell.angle_gamma   90.00
#
_symmetry.space_group_name_H-M   'P 1'
#
loop_
_entity.id
_entity.type
_entity.pdbx_description
1 polymer ?
#
loop_
_entity_poly.entity_id
_entity_poly.type
_entity_poly.pdbx_seq_one_letter_code
_entity_poly.pdbx_strand_id
1 'polypeptide(L)'
;MVSTSFLLLSAALLLFTSASITKKCHDETFQNPVLYEDYPDNDISVGPDGAFYFSASNFHYSPGAPILRSLDLINWDPVGHSIPRLNFGDAYDLPPGGPPRLPWWHLGLDAAVPRE
;
A
#
# COMPACT_ATOMS: atom_id res chain seq x y z
N MET A 1 -44.03 33.87 23.83
CA MET A 1 -44.60 32.56 24.21
C MET A 1 -44.15 31.57 23.16
N VAL A 2 -43.18 30.71 23.47
CA VAL A 2 -42.66 29.71 22.51
C VAL A 2 -43.72 28.61 22.38
N SER A 3 -44.20 28.39 21.16
CA SER A 3 -45.29 27.44 20.90
C SER A 3 -44.86 26.03 21.29
N THR A 4 -45.72 25.31 22.03
CA THR A 4 -45.49 23.93 22.48
C THR A 4 -45.20 22.99 21.30
N SER A 5 -45.71 23.30 20.11
CA SER A 5 -45.43 22.58 18.87
C SER A 5 -43.96 22.69 18.42
N PHE A 6 -43.29 23.82 18.70
CA PHE A 6 -41.89 24.04 18.33
C PHE A 6 -40.93 23.24 19.23
N LEU A 7 -41.27 23.10 20.51
CA LEU A 7 -40.50 22.31 21.49
C LEU A 7 -40.62 20.80 21.23
N LEU A 8 -41.78 20.33 20.78
CA LEU A 8 -42.00 18.93 20.43
C LEU A 8 -41.24 18.54 19.15
N LEU A 9 -41.15 19.46 18.17
CA LEU A 9 -40.43 19.22 16.93
C LEU A 9 -38.90 19.19 17.13
N SER A 10 -38.36 20.05 18.00
CA SER A 10 -36.92 20.03 18.33
C SER A 10 -36.52 18.80 19.14
N ALA A 11 -37.38 18.36 20.07
CA ALA A 11 -37.15 17.15 20.85
C ALA A 11 -37.17 15.88 19.97
N ALA A 12 -38.07 15.81 18.99
CA ALA A 12 -38.11 14.72 18.01
C ALA A 12 -36.85 14.69 17.11
N LEU A 13 -36.32 15.85 16.72
CA LEU A 13 -35.10 15.95 15.91
C LEU A 13 -33.85 15.53 16.70
N LEU A 14 -33.77 15.85 18.00
CA LEU A 14 -32.69 15.41 18.89
C LEU A 14 -32.74 13.89 19.19
N LEU A 15 -33.93 13.28 19.18
CA LEU A 15 -34.11 11.83 19.36
C LEU A 15 -33.73 11.04 18.09
N PHE A 16 -33.89 11.62 16.90
CA PHE A 16 -33.46 10.98 15.64
C PHE A 16 -31.94 10.97 15.44
N THR A 17 -31.20 11.90 16.04
CA THR A 17 -29.73 11.97 15.93
C THR A 17 -28.98 11.01 16.86
N SER A 18 -29.70 10.24 17.70
CA SER A 18 -29.07 9.34 18.67
C SER A 18 -29.02 7.87 18.24
N ALA A 19 -29.20 7.59 16.94
CA ALA A 19 -28.84 6.30 16.38
C ALA A 19 -27.33 6.11 16.53
N SER A 20 -26.94 5.48 17.64
CA SER A 20 -25.58 5.04 17.95
C SER A 20 -24.94 4.49 16.68
N ILE A 21 -23.84 5.10 16.25
CA ILE A 21 -22.81 4.40 15.50
C ILE A 21 -22.26 3.36 16.47
N THR A 22 -22.94 2.23 16.59
CA THR A 22 -22.29 1.03 17.09
C THR A 22 -21.19 0.75 16.08
N LYS A 23 -19.95 1.07 16.44
CA LYS A 23 -18.83 0.32 15.89
C LYS A 23 -19.15 -1.12 16.24
N LYS A 24 -19.74 -1.84 15.29
CA LYS A 24 -19.82 -3.30 15.35
C LYS A 24 -18.37 -3.71 15.58
N CYS A 25 -18.03 -4.20 16.77
CA CYS A 25 -16.80 -4.94 16.90
C CYS A 25 -16.96 -6.06 15.86
N HIS A 26 -16.15 -5.97 14.81
CA HIS A 26 -16.10 -7.06 13.86
C HIS A 26 -15.71 -8.29 14.70
N ASP A 27 -16.22 -9.46 14.33
CA ASP A 27 -15.67 -10.69 14.87
C ASP A 27 -14.23 -10.76 14.32
N GLU A 28 -13.26 -10.13 15.01
CA GLU A 28 -11.92 -9.77 14.49
C GLU A 28 -10.99 -10.98 14.39
N THR A 29 -11.54 -12.12 14.00
CA THR A 29 -10.75 -13.26 13.58
C THR A 29 -10.59 -13.19 12.07
N PHE A 30 -9.36 -13.37 11.61
CA PHE A 30 -9.04 -13.51 10.19
C PHE A 30 -8.41 -14.88 9.97
N GLN A 31 -8.45 -15.36 8.74
CA GLN A 31 -7.76 -16.59 8.37
C GLN A 31 -6.51 -16.26 7.57
N ASN A 32 -5.42 -16.94 7.92
CA ASN A 32 -4.19 -16.84 7.16
C ASN A 32 -4.24 -17.69 5.87
N PRO A 33 -3.51 -17.24 4.82
CA PRO A 33 -2.76 -15.98 4.75
C PRO A 33 -3.68 -14.78 4.48
N VAL A 34 -3.32 -13.61 4.99
CA VAL A 34 -4.05 -12.35 4.75
C VAL A 34 -4.08 -11.95 3.27
N LEU A 35 -3.05 -12.37 2.51
CA LEU A 35 -2.90 -12.11 1.09
C LEU A 35 -2.27 -13.34 0.44
N TYR A 36 -2.99 -13.96 -0.50
CA TYR A 36 -2.53 -15.15 -1.24
C TYR A 36 -1.92 -14.76 -2.59
N GLU A 37 -0.97 -13.82 -2.58
CA GLU A 37 -0.29 -13.27 -3.75
C GLU A 37 1.23 -13.18 -3.50
N ASP A 38 2.03 -13.11 -4.57
CA ASP A 38 3.50 -13.08 -4.50
C ASP A 38 4.04 -11.68 -4.21
N TYR A 39 4.09 -11.34 -2.92
CA TYR A 39 4.73 -10.12 -2.42
C TYR A 39 5.84 -10.45 -1.41
N PRO A 40 7.05 -10.77 -1.87
CA PRO A 40 8.18 -11.12 -1.01
C PRO A 40 8.85 -9.90 -0.36
N ASP A 41 9.70 -10.16 0.64
CA ASP A 41 10.51 -9.16 1.37
C ASP A 41 9.69 -7.98 1.93
N ASN A 42 8.57 -8.30 2.58
CA ASN A 42 7.63 -7.28 3.03
C ASN A 42 8.17 -6.36 4.13
N ASP A 43 8.03 -5.05 3.92
CA ASP A 43 8.27 -4.01 4.92
C ASP A 43 6.97 -3.23 5.17
N ILE A 44 6.56 -3.09 6.44
CA ILE A 44 5.25 -2.53 6.83
C ILE A 44 5.43 -1.34 7.76
N SER A 45 4.79 -0.22 7.43
CA SER A 45 4.80 1.02 8.22
C SER A 45 3.41 1.66 8.34
N VAL A 46 3.24 2.57 9.30
CA VAL A 46 2.01 3.35 9.48
C VAL A 46 2.22 4.74 8.88
N GLY A 47 1.35 5.13 7.95
CA GLY A 47 1.37 6.44 7.33
C GLY A 47 0.75 7.53 8.21
N PRO A 48 0.92 8.82 7.83
CA PRO A 48 0.38 9.95 8.57
C PRO A 48 -1.16 10.00 8.57
N ASP A 49 -1.80 9.31 7.64
CA ASP A 49 -3.26 9.11 7.56
C ASP A 49 -3.76 7.98 8.47
N GLY A 50 -2.88 7.32 9.20
CA GLY A 50 -3.20 6.20 10.10
C GLY A 50 -3.42 4.87 9.38
N ALA A 51 -3.21 4.80 8.06
CA ALA A 51 -3.26 3.56 7.30
C ALA A 51 -1.93 2.80 7.37
N PHE A 52 -1.97 1.49 7.19
CA PHE A 52 -0.80 0.64 7.04
C PHE A 52 -0.36 0.61 5.58
N TYR A 53 0.93 0.73 5.35
CA TYR A 53 1.56 0.62 4.03
C TYR A 53 2.53 -0.54 4.04
N PHE A 54 2.47 -1.33 2.97
CA PHE A 54 3.27 -2.53 2.76
C PHE A 54 4.06 -2.35 1.47
N SER A 55 5.39 -2.49 1.53
CA SER A 55 6.28 -2.51 0.37
C SER A 55 6.83 -3.90 0.18
N ALA A 56 7.02 -4.33 -1.07
CA ALA A 56 7.57 -5.65 -1.39
C ALA A 56 8.58 -5.61 -2.55
N SER A 57 9.40 -6.66 -2.66
CA SER A 57 10.33 -6.89 -3.77
C SER A 57 9.63 -7.49 -4.98
N ASN A 58 10.02 -7.10 -6.19
CA ASN A 58 9.56 -7.74 -7.43
C ASN A 58 10.67 -7.86 -8.50
N PHE A 59 11.93 -8.00 -8.06
CA PHE A 59 13.08 -8.29 -8.92
C PHE A 59 13.19 -7.38 -10.17
N HIS A 60 12.94 -7.94 -11.37
CA HIS A 60 13.10 -7.28 -12.66
C HIS A 60 11.76 -6.86 -13.28
N TYR A 61 10.64 -6.99 -12.56
CA TYR A 61 9.34 -6.53 -13.02
C TYR A 61 9.26 -5.00 -12.99
N SER A 62 8.75 -4.38 -14.05
CA SER A 62 8.57 -2.93 -14.17
C SER A 62 7.09 -2.61 -14.38
N PRO A 63 6.48 -1.69 -13.59
CA PRO A 63 7.07 -0.90 -12.50
C PRO A 63 7.53 -1.74 -11.29
N GLY A 64 8.53 -1.24 -10.56
CA GLY A 64 9.22 -1.93 -9.46
C GLY A 64 8.73 -1.50 -8.07
N ALA A 65 9.01 -2.30 -7.05
CA ALA A 65 8.69 -2.02 -5.63
C ALA A 65 7.22 -1.63 -5.39
N PRO A 66 6.27 -2.58 -5.52
CA PRO A 66 4.85 -2.34 -5.28
C PRO A 66 4.57 -1.86 -3.86
N ILE A 67 3.54 -1.02 -3.72
CA ILE A 67 3.02 -0.48 -2.46
C ILE A 67 1.55 -0.88 -2.33
N LEU A 68 1.21 -1.48 -1.21
CA LEU A 68 -0.16 -1.81 -0.82
C LEU A 68 -0.57 -0.98 0.41
N ARG A 69 -1.87 -0.73 0.55
CA ARG A 69 -2.46 0.00 1.67
C ARG A 69 -3.53 -0.85 2.33
N SER A 70 -3.59 -0.78 3.66
CA SER A 70 -4.63 -1.42 4.47
C SER A 70 -5.06 -0.51 5.62
N LEU A 71 -6.30 -0.66 6.08
CA LEU A 71 -6.78 0.01 7.30
C LEU A 71 -6.81 -0.94 8.51
N ASP A 72 -6.62 -2.23 8.30
CA ASP A 72 -6.85 -3.29 9.30
C ASP A 72 -5.80 -4.41 9.29
N LEU A 73 -4.72 -4.29 8.49
CA LEU A 73 -3.67 -5.30 8.26
C LEU A 73 -4.14 -6.61 7.61
N ILE A 74 -5.42 -6.72 7.26
CA ILE A 74 -6.03 -7.94 6.71
C ILE A 74 -6.37 -7.73 5.24
N ASN A 75 -7.06 -6.63 4.92
CA ASN A 75 -7.49 -6.30 3.58
C ASN A 75 -6.50 -5.32 2.95
N TRP A 76 -5.82 -5.75 1.89
CA TRP A 76 -4.75 -5.00 1.24
C TRP A 76 -5.13 -4.64 -0.20
N ASP A 77 -5.03 -3.35 -0.53
CA ASP A 77 -5.25 -2.85 -1.89
C ASP A 77 -3.93 -2.32 -2.48
N PRO A 78 -3.57 -2.64 -3.73
CA PRO A 78 -2.42 -2.04 -4.39
C PRO A 78 -2.69 -0.55 -4.66
N VAL A 79 -1.77 0.30 -4.21
CA VAL A 79 -1.89 1.77 -4.33
C VAL A 79 -0.85 2.42 -5.22
N GLY A 80 0.22 1.69 -5.59
CA GLY A 80 1.21 2.20 -6.52
C GLY A 80 2.54 1.45 -6.48
N HIS A 81 3.57 2.10 -7.01
CA HIS A 81 4.93 1.59 -7.09
C HIS A 81 5.92 2.68 -6.74
N SER A 82 6.95 2.35 -5.95
CA SER A 82 8.04 3.29 -5.64
C SER A 82 8.94 3.56 -6.84
N ILE A 83 9.04 2.61 -7.78
CA ILE A 83 9.90 2.70 -8.97
C ILE A 83 9.03 2.63 -10.25
N PRO A 84 8.63 3.76 -10.84
CA PRO A 84 7.78 3.78 -12.03
C PRO A 84 8.40 3.11 -13.26
N ARG A 85 9.74 3.13 -13.35
CA ARG A 85 10.53 2.49 -14.41
C ARG A 85 11.89 2.07 -13.85
N LEU A 86 12.35 0.87 -14.17
CA LEU A 86 13.67 0.39 -13.77
C LEU A 86 14.75 1.10 -14.60
N ASN A 87 15.33 2.18 -14.06
CA ASN A 87 16.38 2.96 -14.71
C ASN A 87 17.79 2.63 -14.16
N PHE A 88 18.02 1.35 -13.84
CA PHE A 88 19.26 0.87 -13.22
C PHE A 88 20.32 0.40 -14.24
N GLY A 89 20.08 0.65 -15.52
CA GLY A 89 20.99 0.33 -16.63
C GLY A 89 20.28 -0.40 -17.78
N ASP A 90 20.91 -0.39 -18.96
CA ASP A 90 20.35 -0.89 -20.22
C ASP A 90 19.89 -2.35 -20.15
N ALA A 91 20.47 -3.16 -19.26
CA ALA A 91 20.08 -4.54 -19.03
C ALA A 91 18.60 -4.72 -18.65
N TYR A 92 17.99 -3.72 -18.00
CA TYR A 92 16.58 -3.74 -17.59
C TYR A 92 15.60 -3.41 -18.72
N ASP A 93 16.11 -2.96 -19.88
CA ASP A 93 15.30 -2.72 -21.09
C ASP A 93 15.22 -3.93 -22.02
N LEU A 94 15.79 -5.08 -21.61
CA LEU A 94 15.88 -6.30 -22.40
C LEU A 94 16.41 -6.02 -23.82
N PRO A 95 17.65 -5.53 -23.95
CA PRO A 95 18.19 -5.17 -25.25
C PRO A 95 18.32 -6.41 -26.15
N PRO A 96 18.23 -6.24 -27.49
CA PRO A 96 18.42 -7.34 -28.42
C PRO A 96 19.75 -8.07 -28.15
N GLY A 97 19.68 -9.39 -27.91
CA GLY A 97 20.85 -10.22 -27.55
C GLY A 97 21.04 -10.49 -26.05
N GLY A 98 20.19 -9.91 -25.19
CA GLY A 98 20.26 -10.07 -23.73
C GLY A 98 21.25 -9.09 -23.07
N PRO A 99 21.30 -9.04 -21.73
CA PRO A 99 22.22 -8.15 -21.02
C PRO A 99 23.68 -8.50 -21.40
N PRO A 100 24.60 -7.52 -21.38
CA PRO A 100 26.01 -7.78 -21.62
C PRO A 100 26.50 -8.92 -20.73
N ARG A 101 27.00 -10.01 -21.34
CA ARG A 101 27.58 -11.14 -20.60
C ARG A 101 28.93 -10.71 -20.05
N LEU A 102 28.91 -9.97 -18.94
CA LEU A 102 30.12 -9.69 -18.21
C LEU A 102 30.46 -10.91 -17.34
N PRO A 103 31.74 -11.29 -17.26
CA PRO A 103 32.20 -12.33 -16.35
C PRO A 103 31.78 -12.04 -14.90
N TRP A 104 31.49 -13.10 -14.13
CA TRP A 104 30.95 -13.01 -12.76
C TRP A 104 31.80 -12.21 -11.77
N TRP A 105 33.10 -12.02 -12.06
CA TRP A 105 34.00 -11.17 -11.29
C TRP A 105 33.79 -9.65 -11.47
N HIS A 106 32.83 -9.20 -12.30
CA HIS A 106 32.44 -7.78 -12.43
C HIS A 106 31.14 -7.40 -11.69
N LEU A 107 30.50 -8.33 -10.97
CA LEU A 107 29.21 -8.08 -10.29
C LEU A 107 29.31 -7.32 -8.95
N GLY A 108 30.43 -6.66 -8.68
CA GLY A 108 30.57 -5.78 -7.52
C GLY A 108 31.54 -4.65 -7.80
N LEU A 109 31.07 -3.41 -7.58
CA LEU A 109 31.81 -2.15 -7.43
C LEU A 109 31.91 -1.17 -8.61
N ASP A 110 31.68 -1.56 -9.87
CA ASP A 110 32.02 -0.64 -10.99
C ASP A 110 30.83 0.12 -11.63
N ALA A 111 29.57 -0.21 -11.31
CA ALA A 111 28.42 0.40 -11.99
C ALA A 111 28.05 1.81 -11.48
N ALA A 112 28.65 2.29 -10.39
CA ALA A 112 28.27 3.56 -9.75
C ALA A 112 29.34 4.67 -9.81
N VAL A 113 30.48 4.46 -10.47
CA VAL A 113 31.53 5.48 -10.58
C VAL A 113 31.60 6.02 -12.01
N PRO A 114 31.21 7.28 -12.26
CA PRO A 114 31.48 7.92 -13.55
C PRO A 114 33.00 7.99 -13.74
N ARG A 115 33.51 7.43 -14.85
CA ARG A 115 34.88 7.72 -15.28
C ARG A 115 34.85 9.00 -16.10
N GLU A 116 35.62 9.97 -15.62
CA GLU A 116 36.03 11.19 -16.32
C GLU A 116 36.74 10.90 -17.66
#